data_AF-A0A091FG36-F1
#
_entry.id   AF-A0A091FG36-F1
#
_cell.length_a   1.000
_cell.length_b   1.000
_cell.length_c   1.000
_cell.angle_alpha   90.00
_cell.angle_beta   90.00
_cell.angle_gamma   90.00
#
_symmetry.space_group_name_H-M   'P 1'
#
loop_
_entity.id
_entity.type
_entity.pdbx_description
1 polymer ?
#
loop_
_entity_poly.entity_id
_entity_poly.type
_entity_poly.pdbx_seq_one_letter_code
_entity_poly.pdbx_strand_id
1 'polypeptide(L)'
;MIQPEINHAAFFKEKPATATAPAIRIVSRQRNHEMIDEPKVIIVILRRPNCGNLKEMRTDPFWEFGSFGCTRCHTKNLMNPRKIDLLNRVKLAFAQGGRDGFKLVLLTDPIRAISHGDFAEAKWTPENRPCKYSKAPLLIRNDGTSDFPLLRHFIASANCSSWEAKFSSKFRSRRMPLDTSIAAEIVRVFDEQVASGDPDLFISTYIDALPYPPPQIDHNRLKTYSHFLGIPLEINKA
;
A
#
# COMPACT_ATOMS: atom_id res chain seq x y z
N MET A 1 93.15 -4.78 -14.11
CA MET A 1 94.16 -5.84 -13.97
C MET A 1 93.62 -6.86 -12.98
N ILE A 2 93.54 -8.14 -13.39
CA ILE A 2 93.43 -9.36 -12.56
C ILE A 2 92.04 -9.65 -11.93
N GLN A 3 91.36 -10.68 -12.46
CA GLN A 3 90.34 -11.50 -11.77
C GLN A 3 91.05 -12.39 -10.70
N PRO A 4 90.37 -12.98 -9.69
CA PRO A 4 89.75 -14.32 -9.90
C PRO A 4 88.54 -14.67 -8.97
N GLU A 5 87.65 -15.54 -9.43
CA GLU A 5 87.31 -16.90 -8.93
C GLU A 5 86.44 -17.06 -7.65
N ILE A 6 85.18 -17.48 -7.89
CA ILE A 6 84.49 -18.70 -7.43
C ILE A 6 84.88 -19.32 -6.05
N ASN A 7 83.93 -19.43 -5.11
CA ASN A 7 83.40 -20.76 -4.71
C ASN A 7 82.17 -20.78 -3.77
N HIS A 8 81.39 -21.85 -3.96
CA HIS A 8 80.15 -22.28 -3.32
C HIS A 8 80.24 -22.62 -1.82
N ALA A 9 79.19 -22.28 -1.06
CA ALA A 9 78.59 -23.12 0.00
C ALA A 9 77.28 -22.44 0.50
N ALA A 10 76.10 -22.90 0.06
CA ALA A 10 75.23 -23.81 0.82
C ALA A 10 74.68 -23.23 2.13
N PHE A 11 73.45 -22.71 2.11
CA PHE A 11 72.56 -22.75 3.28
C PHE A 11 71.10 -22.83 2.84
N PHE A 12 70.48 -23.98 3.12
CA PHE A 12 69.04 -24.17 3.14
C PHE A 12 68.43 -23.33 4.27
N LYS A 13 67.34 -22.61 3.99
CA LYS A 13 66.02 -22.86 4.63
C LYS A 13 64.98 -21.80 4.23
N GLU A 14 63.82 -22.33 3.88
CA GLU A 14 62.47 -21.75 4.03
C GLU A 14 62.07 -20.59 3.11
N LYS A 15 61.40 -20.97 2.01
CA LYS A 15 60.45 -20.12 1.31
C LYS A 15 59.29 -19.77 2.26
N PRO A 16 58.86 -18.50 2.34
CA PRO A 16 57.62 -18.12 3.00
C PRO A 16 56.41 -18.65 2.23
N ALA A 17 55.39 -19.06 2.99
CA ALA A 17 54.13 -19.62 2.54
C ALA A 17 53.47 -18.77 1.45
N THR A 18 53.11 -19.43 0.34
CA THR A 18 52.22 -18.91 -0.68
C THR A 18 50.87 -18.61 -0.02
N ALA A 19 50.49 -17.33 -0.03
CA ALA A 19 49.16 -16.90 0.38
C ALA A 19 48.11 -17.54 -0.53
N THR A 20 47.39 -18.53 0.01
CA THR A 20 46.22 -19.12 -0.62
C THR A 20 45.15 -18.04 -0.69
N ALA A 21 44.85 -17.56 -1.91
CA ALA A 21 43.72 -16.68 -2.15
C ALA A 21 42.43 -17.32 -1.60
N PRO A 22 41.57 -16.58 -0.88
CA PRO A 22 40.32 -17.14 -0.39
C PRO A 22 39.46 -17.51 -1.60
N ALA A 23 39.09 -18.79 -1.66
CA ALA A 23 38.08 -19.28 -2.58
C ALA A 23 36.82 -18.44 -2.38
N ILE A 24 36.50 -17.60 -3.37
CA ILE A 24 35.21 -16.93 -3.46
C ILE A 24 34.19 -18.05 -3.64
N ARG A 25 33.61 -18.50 -2.52
CA ARG A 25 32.37 -19.25 -2.52
C ARG A 25 31.33 -18.31 -3.09
N ILE A 26 31.09 -18.41 -4.40
CA ILE A 26 29.84 -17.98 -5.00
C ILE A 26 28.80 -18.89 -4.38
N VAL A 27 28.26 -18.45 -3.23
CA VAL A 27 27.02 -18.99 -2.71
C VAL A 27 26.00 -18.59 -3.75
N SER A 28 25.72 -19.49 -4.69
CA SER A 28 24.55 -19.41 -5.54
C SER A 28 23.38 -19.33 -4.58
N ARG A 29 22.89 -18.11 -4.34
CA ARG A 29 21.65 -17.85 -3.63
C ARG A 29 20.60 -18.56 -4.48
N GLN A 30 20.28 -19.80 -4.11
CA GLN A 30 19.06 -20.44 -4.55
C GLN A 30 17.98 -19.48 -4.09
N ARG A 31 17.47 -18.70 -5.05
CA ARG A 31 16.26 -17.93 -4.89
C ARG A 31 15.22 -18.99 -4.56
N ASN A 32 14.87 -19.09 -3.28
CA ASN A 32 13.64 -19.73 -2.88
C ASN A 32 12.59 -19.13 -3.79
N HIS A 33 12.04 -19.98 -4.66
CA HIS A 33 10.84 -19.69 -5.41
C HIS A 33 9.74 -19.62 -4.35
N GLU A 34 9.71 -18.52 -3.57
CA GLU A 34 8.47 -18.08 -2.97
C GLU A 34 7.55 -17.95 -4.17
N MET A 35 6.58 -18.85 -4.28
CA MET A 35 5.49 -18.66 -5.21
C MET A 35 4.97 -17.26 -4.89
N ILE A 36 5.18 -16.32 -5.81
CA ILE A 36 4.61 -14.99 -5.71
C ILE A 36 3.11 -15.25 -5.81
N ASP A 37 2.48 -15.40 -4.66
CA ASP A 37 1.05 -15.61 -4.53
C ASP A 37 0.39 -14.50 -5.36
N GLU A 38 -0.44 -14.88 -6.32
CA GLU A 38 -1.09 -13.90 -7.19
C GLU A 38 -1.78 -12.82 -6.34
N PRO A 39 -1.64 -11.54 -6.71
CA PRO A 39 -2.05 -10.45 -5.83
C PRO A 39 -3.57 -10.50 -5.59
N LYS A 40 -3.98 -10.77 -4.35
CA LYS A 40 -5.38 -10.68 -3.93
C LYS A 40 -5.74 -9.23 -3.64
N VAL A 41 -6.37 -8.56 -4.58
CA VAL A 41 -6.75 -7.14 -4.46
C VAL A 41 -8.25 -6.98 -4.25
N ILE A 42 -8.64 -6.18 -3.25
CA ILE A 42 -10.03 -5.77 -3.02
C ILE A 42 -10.12 -4.25 -3.15
N ILE A 43 -11.05 -3.77 -3.98
CA ILE A 43 -11.33 -2.33 -4.10
C ILE A 43 -12.20 -1.88 -2.92
N VAL A 44 -11.76 -0.81 -2.25
CA VAL A 44 -12.47 -0.18 -1.13
C VAL A 44 -12.89 1.22 -1.55
N ILE A 45 -14.21 1.43 -1.72
CA ILE A 45 -14.74 2.77 -2.01
C ILE A 45 -14.79 3.61 -0.74
N LEU A 46 -14.02 4.70 -0.73
CA LEU A 46 -14.03 5.68 0.33
C LEU A 46 -15.21 6.65 0.19
N ARG A 47 -15.74 7.06 1.34
CA ARG A 47 -16.79 8.09 1.40
C ARG A 47 -16.19 9.47 1.20
N ARG A 48 -16.87 10.31 0.42
CA ARG A 48 -16.51 11.73 0.26
C ARG A 48 -16.81 12.49 1.55
N PRO A 49 -16.06 13.55 1.91
CA PRO A 49 -16.41 14.44 3.01
C PRO A 49 -17.86 14.95 2.90
N ASN A 50 -18.59 14.93 4.01
CA ASN A 50 -19.97 15.40 4.08
C ASN A 50 -19.99 16.87 4.50
N CYS A 51 -20.04 17.78 3.52
CA CYS A 51 -20.02 19.22 3.78
C CYS A 51 -21.23 19.73 4.57
N GLY A 52 -22.33 18.98 4.62
CA GLY A 52 -23.50 19.32 5.43
C GLY A 52 -23.34 19.05 6.92
N ASN A 53 -22.29 18.32 7.33
CA ASN A 53 -21.98 18.07 8.73
C ASN A 53 -20.73 18.84 9.15
N LEU A 54 -20.90 19.93 9.91
CA LEU A 54 -19.80 20.79 10.36
C LEU A 54 -18.76 20.08 11.25
N LYS A 55 -19.13 18.93 11.85
CA LYS A 55 -18.23 18.10 12.68
C LYS A 55 -17.56 16.96 11.89
N GLU A 56 -17.81 16.84 10.60
CA GLU A 56 -17.17 15.83 9.77
C GLU A 56 -15.68 16.15 9.62
N MET A 57 -14.84 15.18 9.99
CA MET A 57 -13.38 15.29 9.92
C MET A 57 -12.74 14.32 8.93
N ARG A 58 -13.51 13.35 8.44
CA ARG A 58 -13.07 12.21 7.62
C ARG A 58 -11.90 11.47 8.29
N THR A 59 -12.22 10.83 9.41
CA THR A 59 -11.23 10.19 10.30
C THR A 59 -10.65 8.88 9.76
N ASP A 60 -11.33 8.20 8.83
CA ASP A 60 -10.89 6.94 8.20
C ASP A 60 -10.65 7.16 6.70
N PRO A 61 -9.55 6.68 6.10
CA PRO A 61 -8.47 5.88 6.69
C PRO A 61 -7.43 6.68 7.49
N PHE A 62 -6.81 6.02 8.48
CA PHE A 62 -5.65 6.53 9.20
C PHE A 62 -4.37 6.11 8.47
N TRP A 63 -4.06 6.83 7.39
CA TRP A 63 -2.91 6.57 6.52
C TRP A 63 -1.59 6.50 7.28
N GLU A 64 -1.39 7.44 8.18
CA GLU A 64 -0.16 7.62 8.96
C GLU A 64 0.14 6.43 9.87
N PHE A 65 -0.90 5.65 10.21
CA PHE A 65 -0.81 4.51 11.11
C PHE A 65 -1.07 3.20 10.38
N GLY A 66 -1.24 3.23 9.05
CA GLY A 66 -1.62 2.07 8.25
C GLY A 66 -2.85 1.37 8.81
N SER A 67 -3.95 2.10 9.01
CA SER A 67 -5.18 1.60 9.63
C SER A 67 -6.43 1.99 8.87
N PHE A 68 -7.36 1.04 8.77
CA PHE A 68 -8.71 1.24 8.24
C PHE A 68 -9.74 0.44 9.03
N GLY A 69 -10.90 1.03 9.32
CA GLY A 69 -12.04 0.33 9.94
C GLY A 69 -12.20 0.52 11.45
N CYS A 70 -11.18 1.07 12.13
CA CYS A 70 -11.24 1.31 13.58
C CYS A 70 -12.34 2.32 13.98
N THR A 71 -12.84 3.13 13.03
CA THR A 71 -13.98 4.04 13.23
C THR A 71 -15.34 3.33 13.19
N ARG A 72 -15.35 1.99 13.13
CA ARG A 72 -16.54 1.14 12.93
C ARG A 72 -17.18 1.32 11.56
N CYS A 73 -16.47 1.95 10.62
CA CYS A 73 -16.92 2.02 9.25
C CYS A 73 -16.95 0.60 8.63
N HIS A 74 -17.86 0.36 7.69
CA HIS A 74 -17.95 -0.90 6.96
C HIS A 74 -18.17 -2.17 7.82
N THR A 75 -18.55 -2.06 9.09
CA THR A 75 -18.82 -3.18 10.02
C THR A 75 -19.91 -4.13 9.55
N LYS A 76 -20.84 -3.66 8.72
CA LYS A 76 -21.89 -4.50 8.12
C LYS A 76 -21.44 -5.22 6.85
N ASN A 77 -20.32 -4.81 6.23
CA ASN A 77 -19.81 -5.39 4.99
C ASN A 77 -18.32 -5.76 5.11
N LEU A 78 -17.39 -5.00 4.52
CA LEU A 78 -15.97 -5.33 4.39
C LEU A 78 -15.33 -5.57 5.75
N MET A 79 -15.53 -4.65 6.70
CA MET A 79 -14.93 -4.69 8.04
C MET A 79 -15.81 -5.44 9.06
N ASN A 80 -16.59 -6.44 8.62
CA ASN A 80 -17.41 -7.23 9.53
C ASN A 80 -16.51 -8.09 10.45
N PRO A 81 -16.57 -7.92 11.78
CA PRO A 81 -15.69 -8.63 12.72
C PRO A 81 -15.78 -10.14 12.62
N ARG A 82 -16.97 -10.69 12.32
CA ARG A 82 -17.19 -12.13 12.19
C ARG A 82 -16.53 -12.75 10.96
N LYS A 83 -16.05 -11.92 10.03
CA LYS A 83 -15.51 -12.35 8.74
C LYS A 83 -14.19 -11.64 8.40
N ILE A 84 -13.59 -10.91 9.34
CA ILE A 84 -12.42 -10.08 9.02
C ILE A 84 -11.20 -10.93 8.66
N ASP A 85 -11.07 -12.11 9.27
CA ASP A 85 -9.93 -13.01 9.03
C ASP A 85 -9.84 -13.48 7.57
N LEU A 86 -10.96 -13.47 6.83
CA LEU A 86 -11.00 -13.76 5.40
C LEU A 86 -10.25 -12.72 4.55
N LEU A 87 -9.95 -11.55 5.12
CA LEU A 87 -9.20 -10.49 4.48
C LEU A 87 -7.71 -10.52 4.82
N ASN A 88 -7.23 -11.48 5.62
CA ASN A 88 -5.79 -11.59 5.88
C ASN A 88 -5.00 -11.77 4.58
N ARG A 89 -3.90 -11.01 4.47
CA ARG A 89 -2.96 -11.01 3.34
C ARG A 89 -3.53 -10.46 2.03
N VAL A 90 -4.73 -9.87 2.02
CA VAL A 90 -5.22 -9.15 0.82
C VAL A 90 -4.63 -7.75 0.76
N LYS A 91 -4.45 -7.21 -0.44
CA LYS A 91 -4.16 -5.79 -0.65
C LYS A 91 -5.48 -5.02 -0.80
N LEU A 92 -5.59 -3.87 -0.14
CA LEU A 92 -6.72 -2.97 -0.30
C LEU A 92 -6.36 -1.88 -1.31
N ALA A 93 -7.17 -1.76 -2.36
CA ALA A 93 -7.10 -0.70 -3.36
C ALA A 93 -8.12 0.39 -3.00
N PHE A 94 -7.66 1.45 -2.34
CA PHE A 94 -8.54 2.53 -1.88
C PHE A 94 -8.93 3.46 -3.03
N ALA A 95 -10.22 3.47 -3.33
CA ALA A 95 -10.83 4.27 -4.37
C ALA A 95 -11.54 5.48 -3.77
N GLN A 96 -11.02 6.69 -4.04
CA GLN A 96 -11.66 7.93 -3.64
C GLN A 96 -12.45 8.51 -4.81
N GLY A 97 -13.75 8.74 -4.62
CA GLY A 97 -14.56 9.44 -5.63
C GLY A 97 -14.51 10.95 -5.42
N GLY A 98 -14.52 11.73 -6.50
CA GLY A 98 -14.59 13.19 -6.47
C GLY A 98 -15.07 13.78 -7.80
N ARG A 99 -14.77 15.06 -8.06
CA ARG A 99 -15.15 15.75 -9.30
C ARG A 99 -14.49 15.13 -10.53
N ASP A 100 -13.27 14.63 -10.37
CA ASP A 100 -12.45 14.08 -11.44
C ASP A 100 -12.64 12.57 -11.67
N GLY A 101 -13.65 11.95 -11.04
CA GLY A 101 -13.95 10.51 -11.11
C GLY A 101 -13.57 9.74 -9.84
N PHE A 102 -13.44 8.42 -9.96
CA PHE A 102 -12.82 7.57 -8.94
C PHE A 102 -11.32 7.45 -9.19
N LYS A 103 -10.54 7.72 -8.16
CA LYS A 103 -9.07 7.70 -8.18
C LYS A 103 -8.52 6.65 -7.22
N LEU A 104 -7.47 5.92 -7.63
CA LEU A 104 -6.76 4.95 -6.78
C LEU A 104 -5.75 5.69 -5.91
N VAL A 105 -6.14 6.07 -4.69
CA VAL A 105 -5.30 6.91 -3.81
C VAL A 105 -4.26 6.10 -3.04
N LEU A 106 -4.48 4.81 -2.84
CA LEU A 106 -3.49 3.91 -2.22
C LEU A 106 -3.77 2.47 -2.64
N LEU A 107 -2.71 1.73 -2.90
CA LEU A 107 -2.69 0.27 -2.84
C LEU A 107 -1.84 -0.14 -1.63
N THR A 108 -2.43 -0.89 -0.70
CA THR A 108 -1.68 -1.32 0.49
C THR A 108 -0.71 -2.45 0.20
N ASP A 109 0.21 -2.67 1.12
CA ASP A 109 0.78 -4.00 1.33
C ASP A 109 -0.28 -4.99 1.81
N PRO A 110 -0.03 -6.31 1.75
CA PRO A 110 -0.92 -7.32 2.31
C PRO A 110 -1.30 -6.96 3.75
N ILE A 111 -2.61 -6.81 4.00
CA ILE A 111 -3.08 -6.39 5.32
C ILE A 111 -3.04 -7.54 6.33
N ARG A 112 -2.98 -7.16 7.60
CA ARG A 112 -3.36 -7.99 8.73
C ARG A 112 -4.72 -7.55 9.24
N ALA A 113 -5.64 -8.50 9.36
CA ALA A 113 -6.93 -8.30 10.00
C ALA A 113 -6.78 -8.36 11.53
N ILE A 114 -7.37 -7.41 12.24
CA ILE A 114 -7.46 -7.40 13.70
C ILE A 114 -8.93 -7.30 14.09
N SER A 115 -9.38 -8.19 14.96
CA SER A 115 -10.71 -8.11 15.58
C SER A 115 -10.59 -7.44 16.95
N HIS A 116 -11.42 -6.44 17.19
CA HIS A 116 -11.54 -5.71 18.46
C HIS A 116 -12.83 -6.08 19.20
N GLY A 117 -13.41 -7.24 18.89
CA GLY A 117 -14.69 -7.69 19.41
C GLY A 117 -15.86 -7.19 18.57
N ASP A 118 -16.32 -5.96 18.81
CA ASP A 118 -17.50 -5.38 18.14
C ASP A 118 -17.18 -4.64 16.84
N PHE A 119 -15.90 -4.37 16.58
CA PHE A 119 -15.41 -3.85 15.30
C PHE A 119 -14.11 -4.56 14.88
N ALA A 120 -13.66 -4.26 13.67
CA ALA A 120 -12.45 -4.83 13.11
C ALA A 120 -11.63 -3.75 12.39
N GLU A 121 -10.33 -4.02 12.29
CA GLU A 121 -9.35 -3.11 11.72
C GLU A 121 -8.46 -3.86 10.73
N ALA A 122 -8.21 -3.23 9.59
CA ALA A 122 -7.20 -3.66 8.63
C ALA A 122 -5.93 -2.87 8.90
N LYS A 123 -4.82 -3.58 9.14
CA LYS A 123 -3.50 -2.99 9.39
C LYS A 123 -2.55 -3.30 8.25
N TRP A 124 -1.75 -2.31 7.85
CA TRP A 124 -0.62 -2.50 6.95
C TRP A 124 0.58 -1.67 7.44
N THR A 125 1.75 -1.93 6.88
CA THR A 125 2.93 -1.11 7.14
C THR A 125 2.78 0.23 6.40
N PRO A 126 2.88 1.38 7.08
CA PRO A 126 2.62 2.70 6.47
C PRO A 126 3.77 3.19 5.56
N GLU A 127 4.63 2.30 5.04
CA GLU A 127 5.71 2.63 4.10
C GLU A 127 5.14 3.19 2.79
N ASN A 128 4.04 2.62 2.30
CA ASN A 128 3.32 3.14 1.14
C ASN A 128 2.51 4.38 1.53
N ARG A 129 2.99 5.55 1.09
CA ARG A 129 2.27 6.81 1.24
C ARG A 129 1.13 6.88 0.21
N PRO A 130 -0.07 7.36 0.58
CA PRO A 130 -1.12 7.61 -0.39
C PRO A 130 -0.73 8.68 -1.41
N CYS A 131 -1.23 8.55 -2.63
CA CYS A 131 -1.20 9.57 -3.65
C CYS A 131 -2.20 10.69 -3.32
N LYS A 132 -1.87 11.93 -3.70
CA LYS A 132 -2.83 13.03 -3.73
C LYS A 132 -3.97 12.69 -4.68
N TYR A 133 -5.21 13.04 -4.32
CA TYR A 133 -6.38 12.76 -5.15
C TYR A 133 -6.22 13.29 -6.59
N SER A 134 -5.67 14.49 -6.75
CA SER A 134 -5.44 15.13 -8.06
C SER A 134 -4.41 14.43 -8.94
N LYS A 135 -3.48 13.66 -8.32
CA LYS A 135 -2.37 12.98 -8.99
C LYS A 135 -2.56 11.47 -9.12
N ALA A 136 -3.46 10.91 -8.33
CA ALA A 136 -3.75 9.49 -8.31
C ALA A 136 -4.25 8.97 -9.68
N PRO A 137 -3.95 7.70 -10.04
CA PRO A 137 -4.46 7.06 -11.25
C PRO A 137 -6.00 7.05 -11.30
N LEU A 138 -6.56 7.30 -12.48
CA LEU A 138 -7.99 7.35 -12.75
C LEU A 138 -8.57 5.95 -12.95
N LEU A 139 -9.27 5.45 -11.92
CA LEU A 139 -10.02 4.19 -12.02
C LEU A 139 -11.14 4.29 -13.06
N ILE A 140 -11.94 5.36 -12.96
CA ILE A 140 -13.02 5.63 -13.91
C ILE A 140 -13.58 7.05 -13.74
N ARG A 141 -14.01 7.68 -14.83
CA ARG A 141 -14.82 8.90 -14.85
C ARG A 141 -16.12 8.68 -15.63
N ASN A 142 -17.12 9.55 -15.44
CA ASN A 142 -18.41 9.47 -16.13
C ASN A 142 -18.35 9.56 -17.67
N ASP A 143 -17.29 10.10 -18.26
CA ASP A 143 -17.05 10.07 -19.71
C ASP A 143 -16.49 8.71 -20.21
N GLY A 144 -16.21 7.79 -19.28
CA GLY A 144 -15.66 6.47 -19.56
C GLY A 144 -14.13 6.43 -19.65
N THR A 145 -13.43 7.54 -19.41
CA THR A 145 -11.96 7.57 -19.33
C THR A 145 -11.47 6.79 -18.11
N SER A 146 -10.36 6.06 -18.28
CA SER A 146 -9.78 5.17 -17.26
C SER A 146 -8.34 4.81 -17.64
N ASP A 147 -7.46 4.72 -16.64
CA ASP A 147 -6.10 4.19 -16.77
C ASP A 147 -6.07 2.64 -16.65
N PHE A 148 -7.24 2.02 -16.39
CA PHE A 148 -7.41 0.60 -16.08
C PHE A 148 -8.40 -0.06 -17.07
N PRO A 149 -7.96 -0.39 -18.30
CA PRO A 149 -8.84 -0.91 -19.34
C PRO A 149 -9.55 -2.22 -18.96
N LEU A 150 -8.91 -3.17 -18.26
CA LEU A 150 -9.55 -4.42 -17.83
C LEU A 150 -10.62 -4.14 -16.76
N LEU A 151 -10.32 -3.29 -15.78
CA LEU A 151 -11.30 -2.85 -14.79
C LEU A 151 -12.49 -2.15 -15.43
N ARG A 152 -12.25 -1.25 -16.40
CA ARG A 152 -13.30 -0.55 -17.15
C ARG A 152 -14.20 -1.55 -17.88
N HIS A 153 -13.63 -2.55 -18.53
CA HIS A 153 -14.41 -3.61 -19.19
C HIS A 153 -15.27 -4.38 -18.17
N PHE A 154 -14.69 -4.76 -17.03
CA PHE A 154 -15.39 -5.47 -15.96
C PHE A 154 -16.62 -4.70 -15.44
N ILE A 155 -16.50 -3.40 -15.18
CA ILE A 155 -17.61 -2.58 -14.67
C ILE A 155 -18.66 -2.25 -15.73
N ALA A 156 -18.33 -2.33 -17.03
CA ALA A 156 -19.26 -2.00 -18.12
C ALA A 156 -20.57 -2.82 -18.06
N SER A 157 -20.46 -4.05 -17.57
CA SER A 157 -21.58 -4.99 -17.37
C SER A 157 -22.60 -4.57 -16.29
N ALA A 158 -22.33 -3.55 -15.47
CA ALA A 158 -23.27 -3.12 -14.44
C ALA A 158 -24.49 -2.39 -15.04
N ASN A 159 -25.67 -2.67 -14.48
CA ASN A 159 -26.93 -2.04 -14.89
C ASN A 159 -27.13 -0.66 -14.25
N CYS A 160 -26.28 0.30 -14.64
CA CYS A 160 -26.38 1.71 -14.25
C CYS A 160 -26.11 2.60 -15.46
N SER A 161 -26.65 3.83 -15.46
CA SER A 161 -26.55 4.77 -16.58
C SER A 161 -25.17 5.41 -16.73
N SER A 162 -24.52 5.78 -15.62
CA SER A 162 -23.20 6.41 -15.65
C SER A 162 -22.08 5.46 -15.23
N TRP A 163 -20.86 5.70 -15.72
CA TRP A 163 -19.69 4.88 -15.41
C TRP A 163 -19.32 4.89 -13.92
N GLU A 164 -19.42 6.04 -13.23
CA GLU A 164 -19.18 6.10 -11.79
C GLU A 164 -20.25 5.36 -10.98
N ALA A 165 -21.50 5.36 -11.46
CA ALA A 165 -22.58 4.59 -10.85
C ALA A 165 -22.37 3.08 -11.07
N LYS A 166 -21.94 2.66 -12.26
CA LYS A 166 -21.55 1.27 -12.57
C LYS A 166 -20.43 0.79 -11.63
N PHE A 167 -19.37 1.60 -11.47
CA PHE A 167 -18.26 1.31 -10.56
C PHE A 167 -18.73 1.20 -9.11
N SER A 168 -19.49 2.19 -8.63
CA SER A 168 -20.05 2.19 -7.28
C SER A 168 -20.91 0.96 -7.02
N SER A 169 -21.76 0.59 -7.99
CA SER A 169 -22.64 -0.58 -7.91
C SER A 169 -21.84 -1.90 -7.76
N LYS A 170 -20.75 -2.06 -8.50
CA LYS A 170 -19.91 -3.27 -8.44
C LYS A 170 -19.11 -3.40 -7.14
N PHE A 171 -18.69 -2.29 -6.52
CA PHE A 171 -17.69 -2.33 -5.44
C PHE A 171 -18.19 -1.86 -4.07
N ARG A 172 -19.31 -1.12 -3.96
CA ARG A 172 -19.77 -0.54 -2.67
C ARG A 172 -19.92 -1.56 -1.54
N SER A 173 -20.32 -2.79 -1.85
CA SER A 173 -20.49 -3.88 -0.88
C SER A 173 -19.59 -5.09 -1.14
N ARG A 174 -18.73 -5.02 -2.17
CA ARG A 174 -17.91 -6.15 -2.59
C ARG A 174 -16.83 -6.41 -1.56
N ARG A 175 -16.67 -7.70 -1.23
CA ARG A 175 -15.58 -8.21 -0.38
C ARG A 175 -14.69 -9.23 -1.08
N MET A 176 -15.11 -9.67 -2.25
CA MET A 176 -14.36 -10.65 -3.03
C MET A 176 -13.19 -9.96 -3.71
N PRO A 177 -12.01 -10.59 -3.70
CA PRO A 177 -10.92 -10.17 -4.55
C PRO A 177 -11.35 -9.99 -6.01
N LEU A 178 -10.64 -9.13 -6.73
CA LEU A 178 -10.73 -9.04 -8.17
C LEU A 178 -10.21 -10.32 -8.82
N ASP A 179 -10.62 -10.56 -10.08
CA ASP A 179 -10.02 -11.59 -10.90
C ASP A 179 -8.52 -11.28 -11.10
N THR A 180 -7.68 -12.31 -11.17
CA THR A 180 -6.21 -12.19 -11.19
C THR A 180 -5.71 -11.15 -12.21
N SER A 181 -6.26 -11.14 -13.43
CA SER A 181 -5.83 -10.22 -14.48
C SER A 181 -6.13 -8.76 -14.15
N ILE A 182 -7.29 -8.47 -13.55
CA ILE A 182 -7.67 -7.12 -13.11
C ILE A 182 -6.84 -6.73 -11.89
N ALA A 183 -6.61 -7.65 -10.96
CA ALA A 183 -5.75 -7.40 -9.80
C ALA A 183 -4.31 -7.06 -10.22
N ALA A 184 -3.75 -7.79 -11.18
CA ALA A 184 -2.44 -7.52 -11.75
C ALA A 184 -2.38 -6.15 -12.47
N GLU A 185 -3.44 -5.76 -13.18
CA GLU A 185 -3.55 -4.42 -13.77
C GLU A 185 -3.52 -3.32 -12.69
N ILE A 186 -4.27 -3.51 -11.60
CA ILE A 186 -4.29 -2.55 -10.48
C ILE A 186 -2.90 -2.36 -9.89
N VAL A 187 -2.20 -3.46 -9.62
CA VAL A 187 -0.83 -3.44 -9.07
C VAL A 187 0.11 -2.74 -10.03
N ARG A 188 0.14 -3.16 -11.31
CA ARG A 188 1.04 -2.63 -12.32
C ARG A 188 0.90 -1.11 -12.49
N VAL A 189 -0.33 -0.62 -12.68
CA VAL A 189 -0.56 0.83 -12.91
C VAL A 189 -0.19 1.65 -11.66
N PHE A 190 -0.47 1.13 -10.46
CA PHE A 190 -0.10 1.82 -9.23
C PHE A 190 1.42 1.87 -9.05
N ASP A 191 2.12 0.75 -9.27
CA ASP A 191 3.57 0.67 -9.15
C ASP A 191 4.27 1.56 -10.20
N GLU A 192 3.76 1.62 -11.43
CA GLU A 192 4.25 2.55 -12.46
C GLU A 192 4.09 4.01 -12.03
N GLN A 193 2.96 4.37 -11.43
CA GLN A 193 2.72 5.71 -10.90
C GLN A 193 3.71 6.05 -9.79
N VAL A 194 3.94 5.14 -8.84
CA VAL A 194 4.91 5.31 -7.76
C VAL A 194 6.34 5.41 -8.30
N ALA A 195 6.68 4.59 -9.28
CA ALA A 195 8.00 4.56 -9.91
C ALA A 195 8.29 5.78 -10.81
N SER A 196 7.28 6.57 -11.17
CA SER A 196 7.46 7.80 -11.96
C SER A 196 8.39 8.83 -11.31
N GLY A 197 8.55 8.77 -9.98
CA GLY A 197 9.40 9.68 -9.23
C GLY A 197 8.85 11.11 -9.11
N ASP A 198 7.56 11.35 -9.41
CA ASP A 198 6.93 12.66 -9.18
C ASP A 198 7.00 13.02 -7.68
N PRO A 199 7.79 14.05 -7.28
CA PRO A 199 7.95 14.41 -5.88
C PRO A 199 6.65 14.96 -5.26
N ASP A 200 5.69 15.39 -6.09
CA ASP A 200 4.40 15.92 -5.67
C ASP A 200 3.28 14.84 -5.64
N LEU A 201 3.61 13.59 -5.97
CA LEU A 201 2.64 12.49 -6.03
C LEU A 201 1.97 12.22 -4.68
N PHE A 202 2.76 12.24 -3.60
CA PHE A 202 2.33 11.75 -2.31
C PHE A 202 1.73 12.84 -1.43
N ILE A 203 0.80 12.42 -0.57
CA ILE A 203 0.18 13.32 0.39
C ILE A 203 1.19 13.88 1.40
N SER A 204 1.03 15.17 1.74
CA SER A 204 1.67 15.79 2.90
C SER A 204 0.81 15.64 4.14
N THR A 205 -0.51 15.68 3.97
CA THR A 205 -1.51 15.44 5.03
C THR A 205 -2.63 14.55 4.52
N TYR A 206 -3.39 13.89 5.41
CA TYR A 206 -4.53 13.04 4.99
C TYR A 206 -5.55 13.75 4.09
N ILE A 207 -5.65 15.07 4.16
CA ILE A 207 -6.58 15.89 3.38
C ILE A 207 -6.25 15.82 1.88
N ASP A 208 -4.97 15.67 1.53
CA ASP A 208 -4.55 15.67 0.13
C ASP A 208 -5.05 14.41 -0.62
N ALA A 209 -5.39 13.34 0.11
CA ALA A 209 -6.02 12.14 -0.44
C ALA A 209 -7.53 12.34 -0.71
N LEU A 210 -8.12 13.45 -0.27
CA LEU A 210 -9.55 13.74 -0.40
C LEU A 210 -9.82 14.57 -1.66
N PRO A 211 -11.04 14.46 -2.24
CA PRO A 211 -11.41 15.24 -3.41
C PRO A 211 -11.64 16.73 -3.11
N TYR A 212 -11.84 17.06 -1.83
CA TYR A 212 -12.00 18.38 -1.27
C TYR A 212 -11.86 18.27 0.26
N PRO A 213 -11.50 19.36 0.96
CA PRO A 213 -11.31 19.32 2.40
C PRO A 213 -12.63 19.03 3.16
N PRO A 214 -12.58 18.31 4.29
CA PRO A 214 -13.72 18.19 5.20
C PRO A 214 -13.98 19.54 5.92
N PRO A 215 -15.20 19.76 6.45
CA PRO A 215 -15.51 20.97 7.22
C PRO A 215 -14.60 21.21 8.42
N GLN A 216 -14.13 20.15 9.06
CA GLN A 216 -13.19 20.22 10.17
C GLN A 216 -11.95 19.37 9.87
N ILE A 217 -10.76 19.92 10.11
CA ILE A 217 -9.50 19.19 9.94
C ILE A 217 -9.12 18.51 11.26
N ASP A 218 -8.74 17.24 11.19
CA ASP A 218 -8.14 16.53 12.32
C ASP A 218 -6.64 16.83 12.43
N HIS A 219 -6.29 17.78 13.29
CA HIS A 219 -4.91 18.12 13.59
C HIS A 219 -4.23 17.16 14.59
N ASN A 220 -4.98 16.26 15.24
CA ASN A 220 -4.44 15.34 16.23
C ASN A 220 -4.91 13.90 15.95
N ARG A 221 -4.59 13.42 14.75
CA ARG A 221 -4.99 12.10 14.26
C ARG A 221 -4.57 10.97 15.18
N LEU A 222 -3.42 11.07 15.86
CA LEU A 222 -2.96 10.05 16.81
C LEU A 222 -3.90 9.94 18.02
N LYS A 223 -4.32 11.09 18.58
CA LYS A 223 -5.31 11.11 19.67
C LYS A 223 -6.65 10.57 19.21
N THR A 224 -7.11 10.97 18.01
CA THR A 224 -8.36 10.46 17.45
C THR A 224 -8.30 8.95 17.20
N TYR A 225 -7.20 8.44 16.64
CA TYR A 225 -6.96 7.02 16.41
C TYR A 225 -6.98 6.23 17.72
N SER A 226 -6.20 6.68 18.72
CA SER A 226 -6.12 6.03 20.04
C SER A 226 -7.47 6.01 20.75
N HIS A 227 -8.25 7.10 20.62
CA HIS A 227 -9.62 7.15 21.13
C HIS A 227 -10.51 6.08 20.51
N PHE A 228 -10.46 5.87 19.19
CA PHE A 228 -11.24 4.82 18.53
C PHE A 228 -10.82 3.40 18.94
N LEU A 229 -9.55 3.21 19.30
CA LEU A 229 -9.05 1.93 19.81
C LEU A 229 -9.25 1.75 21.32
N GLY A 230 -9.72 2.76 22.04
CA GLY A 230 -9.83 2.72 23.51
C GLY A 230 -8.47 2.66 24.23
N ILE A 231 -7.39 3.09 23.57
CA ILE A 231 -6.04 3.08 24.14
C ILE A 231 -5.81 4.41 24.86
N PRO A 232 -5.48 4.40 26.17
CA PRO A 232 -5.07 5.61 26.87
C PRO A 232 -3.76 6.15 26.26
N LEU A 233 -3.75 7.41 25.84
CA LEU A 233 -2.49 8.09 25.60
C LEU A 233 -1.92 8.47 26.96
N GLU A 234 -0.86 7.78 27.40
CA GLU A 234 -0.08 8.26 28.53
C GLU A 234 0.55 9.60 28.13
N ILE A 235 -0.05 10.68 28.65
CA ILE A 235 0.53 12.00 28.56
C ILE A 235 1.73 11.97 29.49
N ASN A 236 2.92 11.73 28.94
CA ASN A 236 4.15 12.08 29.61
C ASN A 236 4.11 13.59 29.85
N LYS A 237 3.67 13.99 31.05
CA LYS A 237 3.87 15.34 31.56
C LYS A 237 5.38 15.50 31.71
N ALA A 238 6.00 16.19 30.75
CA ALA A 238 7.32 16.77 30.93
C ALA A 238 7.24 17.88 31.99
#